data_AF-A0A353Y255-F1
#
_entry.id   AF-A0A353Y255-F1
#
_cell.length_a   1.000
_cell.length_b   1.000
_cell.length_c   1.000
_cell.angle_alpha   90.00
_cell.angle_beta   90.00
_cell.angle_gamma   90.00
#
_symmetry.space_group_name_H-M   'P 1'
#
loop_
_entity.id
_entity.type
_entity.pdbx_description
1 polymer ?
#
loop_
_entity_poly.entity_id
_entity_poly.type
_entity_poly.pdbx_seq_one_letter_code
_entity_poly.pdbx_strand_id
1 'polypeptide(L)'
;MHGFFGPATALMARLRFSYKFALSGLVALALLLYMGITEIATLQSRVTMIASERAAVALMADLVEWNKVLIESRNIAITAAPGDAAVRQRFQDNARSVNAVLKRIEAGVAQAMPWFDMSKELKGLQDGWAELQKKVEALPLDAEFAQKAFAAHAPEYGRLYAFMRDMGNKSRMALDPDLDLFYLGYPLANNTPSTAGIAVRMAAYATLNVSRGDIKPSDKVFYEVTDARLNDTFGTVEIMLSQAMKANTEVESRLSKNFSQLKDSSKEFTAFIRKNFTSADAIGVSQQQVGQASRTTIDAAWALVEANRKTMDELLVQRASSAAFKRNALGLVLGLGLMLSVYLYMGMYFGIAGAMQQAKQAGRAIAAGELGTVPLPSTRDEFADLMQDLRQADQSLMGIIGNVKNAAESIATASAEIAQGNADLSQRTEQQAGSLEQTASAMGSLTQTVQHSADNARQATQLSATASEVAARGGQAVGQVVSTMTGIQQASQKINDIIGV
;
A
#
# COMPACT_ATOMS: atom_id res chain seq x y z
N MET A 1 -19.81 28.85 -1.28
CA MET A 1 -18.64 27.96 -1.05
C MET A 1 -18.07 27.31 -2.32
N HIS A 2 -18.41 27.77 -3.54
CA HIS A 2 -18.01 27.07 -4.79
C HIS A 2 -16.71 27.55 -5.47
N GLY A 3 -16.05 28.61 -4.98
CA GLY A 3 -14.88 29.17 -5.67
C GLY A 3 -13.60 28.33 -5.56
N PHE A 4 -13.27 27.83 -4.36
CA PHE A 4 -11.98 27.18 -4.09
C PHE A 4 -11.85 25.79 -4.74
N PHE A 5 -12.92 25.00 -4.73
CA PHE A 5 -12.91 23.64 -5.30
C PHE A 5 -13.30 23.59 -6.79
N GLY A 6 -13.61 24.73 -7.42
CA GLY A 6 -14.13 24.80 -8.80
C GLY A 6 -13.31 24.00 -9.84
N PRO A 7 -11.97 24.13 -9.87
CA PRO A 7 -11.16 23.35 -10.81
C PRO A 7 -11.19 21.84 -10.53
N ALA A 8 -11.17 21.44 -9.26
CA ALA A 8 -11.20 20.04 -8.85
C ALA A 8 -12.56 19.39 -9.13
N THR A 9 -13.66 20.09 -8.87
CA THR A 9 -15.01 19.62 -9.19
C THR A 9 -15.22 19.51 -10.69
N ALA A 10 -14.72 20.47 -11.49
CA ALA A 10 -14.77 20.42 -12.95
C ALA A 10 -14.01 19.22 -13.53
N LEU A 11 -12.82 18.92 -13.00
CA LEU A 11 -12.04 17.72 -13.38
C LEU A 11 -12.79 16.44 -12.99
N MET A 12 -13.24 16.34 -11.75
CA MET A 12 -13.94 15.16 -11.24
C MET A 12 -15.28 14.94 -11.94
N ALA A 13 -15.98 15.97 -12.41
CA ALA A 13 -17.24 15.84 -13.13
C ALA A 13 -17.07 15.11 -14.48
N ARG A 14 -15.90 15.19 -15.11
CA ARG A 14 -15.61 14.57 -16.41
C ARG A 14 -15.17 13.11 -16.33
N LEU A 15 -14.82 12.64 -15.13
CA LEU A 15 -14.32 11.29 -14.92
C LEU A 15 -15.46 10.32 -14.59
N ARG A 16 -15.37 9.08 -15.09
CA ARG A 16 -16.20 7.98 -14.58
C ARG A 16 -15.82 7.69 -13.13
N PHE A 17 -16.78 7.16 -12.38
CA PHE A 17 -16.63 6.89 -10.96
C PHE A 17 -15.34 6.10 -10.63
N SER A 18 -15.03 5.04 -11.37
CA SER A 18 -13.81 4.24 -11.19
C SER A 18 -12.50 5.05 -11.26
N TYR A 19 -12.42 6.02 -12.17
CA TYR A 19 -11.25 6.88 -12.32
C TYR A 19 -11.14 7.92 -11.20
N LYS A 20 -12.27 8.38 -10.63
CA LYS A 20 -12.25 9.32 -9.49
C LYS A 20 -11.59 8.69 -8.27
N PHE A 21 -11.98 7.46 -7.94
CA PHE A 21 -11.41 6.72 -6.81
C PHE A 21 -10.00 6.21 -7.08
N ALA A 22 -9.70 5.81 -8.32
CA ALA A 22 -8.35 5.44 -8.69
C ALA A 22 -7.41 6.64 -8.53
N LEU A 23 -7.82 7.83 -8.99
CA LEU A 23 -6.99 9.03 -8.90
C LEU A 23 -6.71 9.44 -7.45
N SER A 24 -7.72 9.47 -6.57
CA SER A 24 -7.52 9.82 -5.17
C SER A 24 -6.66 8.78 -4.43
N GLY A 25 -6.91 7.49 -4.67
CA GLY A 25 -6.13 6.40 -4.08
C GLY A 25 -4.67 6.39 -4.57
N LEU A 26 -4.45 6.55 -5.87
CA LEU A 26 -3.11 6.54 -6.48
C LEU A 26 -2.23 7.68 -5.97
N VAL A 27 -2.77 8.89 -5.80
CA VAL A 27 -1.99 10.03 -5.29
C VAL A 27 -1.52 9.76 -3.86
N ALA A 28 -2.42 9.32 -2.98
CA ALA A 28 -2.06 8.99 -1.59
C ALA A 28 -1.08 7.81 -1.52
N LEU A 29 -1.34 6.76 -2.30
CA LEU A 29 -0.49 5.59 -2.37
C LEU A 29 0.90 5.93 -2.89
N ALA A 30 1.01 6.77 -3.93
CA ALA A 30 2.29 7.17 -4.50
C ALA A 30 3.17 7.93 -3.48
N LEU A 31 2.59 8.83 -2.69
CA LEU A 31 3.31 9.56 -1.64
C LEU A 31 3.79 8.61 -0.52
N LEU A 32 2.92 7.70 -0.07
CA LEU A 32 3.28 6.72 0.96
C LEU A 32 4.33 5.72 0.47
N LEU A 33 4.21 5.25 -0.78
CA LEU A 33 5.21 4.37 -1.39
C LEU A 33 6.54 5.09 -1.56
N TYR A 34 6.55 6.35 -1.99
CA TYR A 34 7.78 7.13 -2.08
C TYR A 34 8.48 7.23 -0.72
N MET A 35 7.76 7.66 0.33
CA MET A 35 8.32 7.74 1.69
C MET A 35 8.81 6.37 2.19
N GLY A 36 8.01 5.32 1.99
CA GLY A 36 8.34 3.96 2.39
C GLY A 36 9.58 3.40 1.68
N ILE A 37 9.68 3.58 0.36
CA ILE A 37 10.83 3.14 -0.43
C ILE A 37 12.09 3.93 -0.02
N THR A 38 11.98 5.25 0.20
CA THR A 38 13.12 6.03 0.66
C THR A 38 13.62 5.58 2.03
N GLU A 39 12.72 5.23 2.95
CA GLU A 39 13.11 4.74 4.28
C GLU A 39 13.73 3.33 4.20
N ILE A 40 13.20 2.44 3.37
CA ILE A 40 13.80 1.13 3.09
C ILE A 40 15.22 1.30 2.52
N ALA A 41 15.42 2.22 1.58
CA ALA A 41 16.72 2.51 1.01
C ALA A 41 17.71 3.05 2.05
N THR A 42 17.25 3.93 2.95
CA THR A 42 18.05 4.44 4.09
C THR A 42 18.46 3.31 5.03
N LEU A 43 17.53 2.43 5.42
CA LEU A 43 17.83 1.27 6.27
C LEU A 43 18.78 0.28 5.58
N GLN A 44 18.62 0.05 4.28
CA GLN A 44 19.52 -0.78 3.49
C GLN A 44 20.94 -0.19 3.46
N SER A 45 21.06 1.12 3.21
CA SER A 45 22.34 1.83 3.23
C SER A 45 23.02 1.69 4.59
N ARG A 46 22.26 1.79 5.70
CA ARG A 46 22.78 1.58 7.05
C ARG A 46 23.29 0.15 7.28
N VAL A 47 22.59 -0.87 6.78
CA VAL A 47 23.07 -2.27 6.85
C VAL A 47 24.38 -2.45 6.08
N THR A 48 24.50 -1.87 4.88
CA THR A 48 25.72 -1.93 4.08
C THR A 48 26.88 -1.18 4.73
N MET A 49 26.62 -0.02 5.36
CA MET A 49 27.61 0.73 6.11
C MET A 49 28.14 -0.07 7.30
N ILE A 50 27.26 -0.70 8.07
CA ILE A 50 27.66 -1.56 9.18
C ILE A 50 28.49 -2.75 8.68
N ALA A 51 28.16 -3.34 7.52
CA ALA A 51 28.98 -4.41 6.94
C ALA A 51 30.41 -3.95 6.62
N SER A 52 30.57 -2.72 6.11
CA SER A 52 31.87 -2.09 5.89
C SER A 52 32.66 -1.93 7.20
N GLU A 53 32.03 -1.39 8.24
CA GLU A 53 32.65 -1.20 9.56
C GLU A 53 33.09 -2.53 10.17
N ARG A 54 32.25 -3.57 10.09
CA ARG A 54 32.58 -4.92 10.58
C ARG A 54 33.76 -5.53 9.84
N ALA A 55 33.87 -5.34 8.53
CA ALA A 55 35.02 -5.80 7.77
C ALA A 55 36.33 -5.14 8.26
N ALA A 56 36.30 -3.84 8.59
CA ALA A 56 37.44 -3.16 9.20
C ALA A 56 37.74 -3.63 10.62
N VAL A 57 36.72 -3.86 11.45
CA VAL A 57 36.87 -4.39 12.82
C VAL A 57 37.47 -5.81 12.78
N ALA A 58 37.14 -6.63 11.79
CA ALA A 58 37.76 -7.94 11.58
C ALA A 58 39.23 -7.81 11.15
N LEU A 59 39.51 -6.96 10.15
CA LEU A 59 40.88 -6.72 9.66
C LEU A 59 41.80 -6.13 10.74
N MET A 60 41.25 -5.35 11.68
CA MET A 60 41.99 -4.81 12.83
C MET A 60 42.65 -5.90 13.68
N ALA A 61 42.02 -7.07 13.83
CA ALA A 61 42.60 -8.18 14.61
C ALA A 61 43.93 -8.67 14.02
N ASP A 62 43.99 -8.83 12.70
CA ASP A 62 45.22 -9.24 12.01
C ASP A 62 46.28 -8.14 12.01
N LEU A 63 45.89 -6.85 11.92
CA LEU A 63 46.82 -5.73 12.01
C LEU A 63 47.46 -5.61 13.41
N VAL A 64 46.68 -5.86 14.46
CA VAL A 64 47.19 -5.92 15.84
C VAL A 64 48.15 -7.09 15.99
N GLU A 65 47.82 -8.25 15.44
CA GLU A 65 48.71 -9.41 15.48
C GLU A 65 50.00 -9.18 14.68
N TRP A 66 49.91 -8.50 13.53
CA TRP A 66 51.08 -8.12 12.73
C TRP A 66 52.00 -7.18 13.49
N ASN A 67 51.42 -6.26 14.29
CA ASN A 67 52.19 -5.43 15.21
C ASN A 67 53.01 -6.28 16.19
N LYS A 68 52.39 -7.26 16.84
CA LYS A 68 53.08 -8.12 17.82
C LYS A 68 54.26 -8.88 17.21
N VAL A 69 54.08 -9.48 16.03
CA VAL A 69 55.19 -10.21 15.37
C VAL A 69 56.28 -9.28 14.82
N LEU A 70 55.95 -8.03 14.47
CA LEU A 70 56.95 -6.99 14.16
C LEU A 70 57.72 -6.53 15.41
N ILE A 71 57.05 -6.47 16.57
CA ILE A 71 57.70 -6.17 17.85
C ILE A 71 58.72 -7.26 18.17
N GLU A 72 58.35 -8.52 17.99
CA GLU A 72 59.27 -9.65 18.17
C GLU A 72 60.44 -9.59 17.18
N SER A 73 60.15 -9.28 15.90
CA SER A 73 61.18 -9.08 14.87
C SER A 73 62.21 -8.04 15.27
N ARG A 74 61.75 -6.92 15.83
CA ARG A 74 62.63 -5.86 16.32
C ARG A 74 63.42 -6.32 17.55
N ASN A 75 62.76 -6.98 18.51
CA ASN A 75 63.40 -7.47 19.74
C ASN A 75 64.56 -8.42 19.44
N ILE A 76 64.40 -9.33 18.48
CA ILE A 76 65.47 -10.24 18.02
C ILE A 76 66.70 -9.44 17.55
N ALA A 77 66.49 -8.35 16.81
CA ALA A 77 67.58 -7.57 16.24
C ALA A 77 68.28 -6.67 17.29
N ILE A 78 67.52 -6.03 18.19
CA ILE A 78 68.08 -5.05 19.15
C ILE A 78 68.73 -5.69 20.38
N THR A 79 68.51 -6.98 20.61
CA THR A 79 69.12 -7.75 21.71
C THR A 79 70.35 -8.54 21.27
N ALA A 80 70.71 -8.49 19.99
CA ALA A 80 71.87 -9.18 19.45
C ALA A 80 73.17 -8.56 19.98
N ALA A 81 74.08 -9.41 20.44
CA ALA A 81 75.43 -8.99 20.82
C ALA A 81 76.24 -8.57 19.58
N PRO A 82 77.20 -7.64 19.71
CA PRO A 82 78.12 -7.33 18.63
C PRO A 82 78.80 -8.61 18.09
N GLY A 83 78.79 -8.81 16.77
CA GLY A 83 79.34 -10.00 16.12
C GLY A 83 78.46 -11.25 16.15
N ASP A 84 77.23 -11.20 16.67
CA ASP A 84 76.32 -12.35 16.69
C ASP A 84 75.86 -12.75 15.28
N ALA A 85 76.57 -13.71 14.68
CA ALA A 85 76.26 -14.21 13.34
C ALA A 85 74.89 -14.91 13.25
N ALA A 86 74.34 -15.42 14.35
CA ALA A 86 73.08 -16.15 14.38
C ALA A 86 71.85 -15.23 14.37
N VAL A 87 72.01 -13.91 14.60
CA VAL A 87 70.88 -12.96 14.60
C VAL A 87 70.11 -12.97 13.29
N ARG A 88 70.81 -13.09 12.15
CA ARG A 88 70.18 -13.12 10.82
C ARG A 88 69.28 -14.35 10.67
N GLN A 89 69.74 -15.50 11.15
CA GLN A 89 68.95 -16.73 11.12
C GLN A 89 67.69 -16.59 12.00
N ARG A 90 67.83 -16.10 13.24
CA ARG A 90 66.67 -15.88 14.13
C ARG A 90 65.68 -14.88 13.56
N PHE A 91 66.17 -13.81 12.92
CA PHE A 91 65.34 -12.83 12.24
C PHE A 91 64.58 -13.45 11.05
N GLN A 92 65.24 -14.26 10.23
CA GLN A 92 64.61 -15.01 9.13
C GLN A 92 63.60 -16.06 9.63
N ASP A 93 63.88 -16.71 10.77
CA ASP A 93 62.94 -17.65 11.38
C ASP A 93 61.65 -16.95 11.83
N ASN A 94 61.76 -15.77 12.46
CA ASN A 94 60.60 -14.95 12.81
C ASN A 94 59.88 -14.36 11.58
N ALA A 95 60.60 -14.12 10.48
CA ALA A 95 60.00 -13.62 9.24
C ALA A 95 58.89 -14.54 8.72
N ARG A 96 58.95 -15.86 9.01
CA ARG A 96 57.87 -16.80 8.71
C ARG A 96 56.56 -16.43 9.41
N SER A 97 56.62 -16.04 10.68
CA SER A 97 55.46 -15.57 11.46
C SER A 97 54.92 -14.26 10.89
N VAL A 98 55.79 -13.29 10.59
CA VAL A 98 55.40 -12.00 9.99
C VAL A 98 54.70 -12.21 8.64
N ASN A 99 55.27 -13.07 7.78
CA ASN A 99 54.70 -13.41 6.47
C ASN A 99 53.36 -14.14 6.59
N ALA A 100 53.21 -15.04 7.58
CA ALA A 100 51.96 -15.75 7.81
C ALA A 100 50.82 -14.79 8.19
N VAL A 101 51.08 -13.80 9.04
CA VAL A 101 50.08 -12.78 9.38
C VAL A 101 49.83 -11.83 8.20
N LEU A 102 50.87 -11.43 7.46
CA LEU A 102 50.72 -10.56 6.28
C LEU A 102 49.81 -11.21 5.21
N LYS A 103 49.88 -12.53 5.02
CA LYS A 103 48.95 -13.27 4.15
C LYS A 103 47.50 -13.22 4.63
N ARG A 104 47.26 -13.22 5.95
CA ARG A 104 45.90 -13.05 6.49
C ARG A 104 45.39 -11.63 6.27
N ILE A 105 46.24 -10.61 6.44
CA ILE A 105 45.91 -9.22 6.09
C ILE A 105 45.55 -9.12 4.60
N GLU A 106 46.33 -9.73 3.72
CA GLU A 106 46.03 -9.77 2.27
C GLU A 106 44.65 -10.38 1.99
N ALA A 107 44.34 -11.53 2.60
CA ALA A 107 43.03 -12.16 2.47
C ALA A 107 41.90 -11.26 3.04
N GLY A 108 42.13 -10.60 4.17
CA GLY A 108 41.18 -9.67 4.78
C GLY A 108 40.93 -8.43 3.92
N VAL A 109 41.97 -7.88 3.28
CA VAL A 109 41.84 -6.77 2.32
C VAL A 109 41.03 -7.20 1.10
N ALA A 110 41.29 -8.40 0.55
CA ALA A 110 40.51 -8.93 -0.56
C ALA A 110 39.04 -9.14 -0.18
N GLN A 111 38.76 -9.64 1.03
CA GLN A 111 37.40 -9.79 1.55
C GLN A 111 36.71 -8.43 1.75
N ALA A 112 37.44 -7.39 2.16
CA ALA A 112 36.90 -6.06 2.42
C ALA A 112 36.63 -5.23 1.16
N MET A 113 37.19 -5.64 0.02
CA MET A 113 37.16 -4.90 -1.26
C MET A 113 35.77 -4.48 -1.76
N PRO A 114 34.66 -5.24 -1.53
CA PRO A 114 33.32 -4.78 -1.90
C PRO A 114 32.86 -3.51 -1.17
N TRP A 115 33.48 -3.18 -0.03
CA TRP A 115 33.10 -2.05 0.81
C TRP A 115 34.12 -0.92 0.78
N PHE A 116 35.42 -1.23 0.85
CA PHE A 116 36.50 -0.24 0.80
C PHE A 116 37.81 -0.84 0.27
N ASP A 117 38.62 -0.01 -0.40
CA ASP A 117 39.88 -0.44 -1.02
C ASP A 117 41.10 -0.07 -0.15
N MET A 118 41.87 -1.09 0.25
CA MET A 118 43.14 -0.98 0.99
C MET A 118 44.34 -1.52 0.19
N SER A 119 44.21 -1.75 -1.11
CA SER A 119 45.24 -2.41 -1.93
C SER A 119 46.55 -1.62 -1.96
N LYS A 120 46.47 -0.29 -1.97
CA LYS A 120 47.65 0.60 -1.94
C LYS A 120 48.39 0.48 -0.61
N GLU A 121 47.66 0.53 0.50
CA GLU A 121 48.21 0.46 1.84
C GLU A 121 48.80 -0.94 2.11
N LEU A 122 48.13 -2.00 1.64
CA LEU A 122 48.64 -3.38 1.70
C LEU A 122 49.96 -3.52 0.96
N LYS A 123 50.04 -3.00 -0.26
CA LYS A 123 51.30 -2.96 -1.03
C LYS A 123 52.38 -2.22 -0.26
N GLY A 124 52.03 -1.12 0.40
CA GLY A 124 52.94 -0.38 1.28
C GLY A 124 53.51 -1.22 2.42
N LEU A 125 52.70 -2.08 3.06
CA LEU A 125 53.17 -3.01 4.09
C LEU A 125 54.07 -4.10 3.52
N GLN A 126 53.71 -4.66 2.36
CA GLN A 126 54.51 -5.70 1.67
C GLN A 126 55.89 -5.17 1.25
N ASP A 127 55.92 -4.01 0.59
CA ASP A 127 57.15 -3.37 0.11
C ASP A 127 58.04 -2.96 1.30
N GLY A 128 57.44 -2.37 2.34
CA GLY A 128 58.16 -1.98 3.56
C GLY A 128 58.77 -3.17 4.30
N TRP A 129 58.01 -4.27 4.44
CA TRP A 129 58.53 -5.49 5.05
C TRP A 129 59.68 -6.13 4.25
N ALA A 130 59.58 -6.13 2.91
CA ALA A 130 60.67 -6.60 2.05
C ALA A 130 61.92 -5.70 2.13
N GLU A 131 61.73 -4.38 2.21
CA GLU A 131 62.80 -3.41 2.38
C GLU A 131 63.50 -3.58 3.74
N LEU A 132 62.73 -3.76 4.81
CA LEU A 132 63.26 -3.98 6.16
C LEU A 132 64.13 -5.23 6.22
N GLN A 133 63.67 -6.36 5.66
CA GLN A 133 64.44 -7.60 5.63
C GLN A 133 65.81 -7.40 4.95
N LYS A 134 65.81 -6.78 3.76
CA LYS A 134 67.05 -6.46 3.02
C LYS A 134 67.98 -5.55 3.82
N LYS A 135 67.43 -4.53 4.48
CA LYS A 135 68.22 -3.61 5.31
C LYS A 135 68.88 -4.34 6.47
N VAL A 136 68.12 -5.11 7.26
CA VAL A 136 68.65 -5.84 8.43
C VAL A 136 69.71 -6.86 8.01
N GLU A 137 69.51 -7.54 6.90
CA GLU A 137 70.49 -8.50 6.36
C GLU A 137 71.80 -7.82 5.94
N ALA A 138 71.71 -6.65 5.31
CA ALA A 138 72.86 -5.87 4.85
C ALA A 138 73.61 -5.11 5.96
N LEU A 139 73.01 -4.95 7.15
CA LEU A 139 73.67 -4.23 8.24
C LEU A 139 74.94 -4.97 8.70
N PRO A 140 76.03 -4.23 8.95
CA PRO A 140 77.24 -4.80 9.56
C PRO A 140 76.93 -5.27 10.99
N LEU A 141 77.42 -6.44 11.38
CA LEU A 141 77.26 -7.01 12.72
C LEU A 141 78.25 -6.38 13.72
N ASP A 142 78.37 -5.05 13.68
CA ASP A 142 79.24 -4.26 14.55
C ASP A 142 78.51 -3.83 15.84
N ALA A 143 79.18 -3.02 16.67
CA ALA A 143 78.59 -2.50 17.91
C ALA A 143 77.37 -1.57 17.69
N GLU A 144 77.17 -1.06 16.46
CA GLU A 144 76.05 -0.19 16.10
C GLU A 144 74.88 -0.96 15.49
N PHE A 145 75.03 -2.27 15.21
CA PHE A 145 74.01 -3.11 14.59
C PHE A 145 72.64 -2.94 15.25
N ALA A 146 72.55 -3.09 16.57
CA ALA A 146 71.29 -3.01 17.31
C ALA A 146 70.61 -1.64 17.16
N GLN A 147 71.38 -0.54 17.18
CA GLN A 147 70.84 0.81 17.01
C GLN A 147 70.38 1.05 15.57
N LYS A 148 71.16 0.62 14.58
CA LYS A 148 70.80 0.72 13.16
C LYS A 148 69.58 -0.14 12.83
N ALA A 149 69.49 -1.34 13.39
CA ALA A 149 68.35 -2.23 13.23
C ALA A 149 67.09 -1.66 13.89
N PHE A 150 67.19 -1.07 15.09
CA PHE A 150 66.08 -0.35 15.71
C PHE A 150 65.55 0.77 14.80
N ALA A 151 66.46 1.58 14.25
CA ALA A 151 66.10 2.67 13.33
C ALA A 151 65.46 2.14 12.03
N ALA A 152 65.96 1.02 11.49
CA ALA A 152 65.43 0.40 10.28
C ALA A 152 63.98 -0.08 10.42
N HIS A 153 63.56 -0.51 11.62
CA HIS A 153 62.17 -0.95 11.88
C HIS A 153 61.18 0.22 12.00
N ALA A 154 61.65 1.44 12.33
CA ALA A 154 60.76 2.56 12.67
C ALA A 154 59.74 2.93 11.56
N PRO A 155 60.10 2.95 10.26
CA PRO A 155 59.15 3.23 9.18
C PRO A 155 57.98 2.24 9.13
N GLU A 156 58.21 0.96 9.44
CA GLU A 156 57.19 -0.09 9.31
C GLU A 156 56.04 0.07 10.31
N TYR A 157 56.34 0.51 11.54
CA TYR A 157 55.30 0.89 12.49
C TYR A 157 54.51 2.12 12.01
N GLY A 158 55.18 3.08 11.37
CA GLY A 158 54.53 4.23 10.76
C GLY A 158 53.55 3.83 9.66
N ARG A 159 53.95 2.91 8.78
CA ARG A 159 53.08 2.34 7.73
C ARG A 159 51.90 1.58 8.34
N LEU A 160 52.13 0.78 9.39
CA LEU A 160 51.08 0.03 10.08
C LEU A 160 50.01 0.95 10.68
N TYR A 161 50.42 1.96 11.45
CA TYR A 161 49.46 2.86 12.07
C TYR A 161 48.76 3.77 11.06
N ALA A 162 49.43 4.13 9.95
CA ALA A 162 48.79 4.78 8.82
C ALA A 162 47.72 3.87 8.18
N PHE A 163 48.03 2.58 7.97
CA PHE A 163 47.06 1.60 7.47
C PHE A 163 45.84 1.54 8.38
N MET A 164 46.01 1.41 9.69
CA MET A 164 44.90 1.33 10.66
C MET A 164 44.00 2.57 10.61
N ARG A 165 44.60 3.77 10.54
CA ARG A 165 43.87 5.04 10.41
C ARG A 165 43.12 5.15 9.09
N ASP A 166 43.80 4.88 7.98
CA ASP A 166 43.22 5.03 6.64
C ASP A 166 42.09 4.02 6.43
N MET A 167 42.26 2.80 6.97
CA MET A 167 41.19 1.79 7.06
C MET A 167 40.00 2.31 7.85
N GLY A 168 40.23 2.88 9.04
CA GLY A 168 39.16 3.43 9.88
C GLY A 168 38.36 4.54 9.18
N ASN A 169 39.02 5.38 8.38
CA ASN A 169 38.36 6.42 7.59
C ASN A 169 37.59 5.86 6.39
N LYS A 170 38.23 4.99 5.59
CA LYS A 170 37.64 4.43 4.37
C LYS A 170 36.47 3.49 4.67
N SER A 171 36.53 2.74 5.76
CA SER A 171 35.45 1.87 6.20
C SER A 171 34.32 2.59 6.93
N ARG A 172 34.54 3.87 7.28
CA ARG A 172 33.73 4.72 8.17
C ARG A 172 33.69 4.32 9.65
N MET A 173 34.47 3.31 10.05
CA MET A 173 34.60 2.91 11.46
C MET A 173 35.01 4.08 12.38
N ALA A 174 35.80 5.04 11.89
CA ALA A 174 36.19 6.24 12.63
C ALA A 174 35.25 7.44 12.46
N LEU A 175 34.15 7.27 11.72
CA LEU A 175 33.21 8.33 11.30
C LEU A 175 31.75 7.88 11.51
N ASP A 176 31.53 6.93 12.42
CA ASP A 176 30.20 6.38 12.70
C ASP A 176 29.25 7.50 13.17
N PRO A 177 28.01 7.59 12.64
CA PRO A 177 27.05 8.60 13.07
C PRO A 177 26.52 8.37 14.49
N ASP A 178 26.62 7.14 15.01
CA ASP A 178 26.19 6.79 16.35
C ASP A 178 27.29 7.11 17.37
N LEU A 179 26.94 7.90 18.39
CA LEU A 179 27.91 8.52 19.30
C LEU A 179 28.83 7.51 20.01
N ASP A 180 28.27 6.42 20.53
CA ASP A 180 29.02 5.37 21.23
C ASP A 180 29.96 4.62 20.28
N LEU A 181 29.51 4.29 19.07
CA LEU A 181 30.34 3.64 18.06
C LEU A 181 31.44 4.55 17.52
N PHE A 182 31.17 5.84 17.34
CA PHE A 182 32.20 6.82 17.00
C PHE A 182 33.32 6.82 18.04
N TYR A 183 32.95 6.91 19.32
CA TYR A 183 33.90 6.94 20.43
C TYR A 183 34.57 5.59 20.72
N LEU A 184 34.12 4.49 20.10
CA LEU A 184 34.82 3.20 20.11
C LEU A 184 35.74 3.06 18.90
N GLY A 185 35.23 3.35 17.70
CA GLY A 185 35.89 3.12 16.43
C GLY A 185 37.00 4.10 16.11
N TYR A 186 36.84 5.38 16.43
CA TYR A 186 37.90 6.37 16.24
C TYR A 186 39.17 6.04 17.03
N PRO A 187 39.13 5.84 18.37
CA PRO A 187 40.34 5.48 19.10
C PRO A 187 40.85 4.09 18.71
N LEU A 188 39.99 3.15 18.31
CA LEU A 188 40.42 1.84 17.80
C LEU A 188 41.26 1.95 16.52
N ALA A 189 40.90 2.85 15.60
CA ALA A 189 41.66 3.10 14.36
C ALA A 189 42.89 4.00 14.55
N ASN A 190 42.88 4.88 15.55
CA ASN A 190 43.85 5.97 15.67
C ASN A 190 44.68 5.90 16.96
N ASN A 191 44.08 6.30 18.08
CA ASN A 191 44.82 6.65 19.30
C ASN A 191 45.26 5.42 20.08
N THR A 192 44.41 4.41 20.27
CA THR A 192 44.72 3.26 21.13
C THR A 192 45.90 2.43 20.59
N PRO A 193 45.95 2.05 19.29
CA PRO A 193 47.12 1.37 18.74
C PRO A 193 48.39 2.25 18.79
N SER A 194 48.25 3.56 18.59
CA SER A 194 49.36 4.51 18.67
C SER A 194 49.92 4.61 20.10
N THR A 195 49.06 4.67 21.12
CA THR A 195 49.44 4.66 22.54
C THR A 195 50.20 3.38 22.89
N ALA A 196 49.68 2.22 22.49
CA ALA A 196 50.37 0.94 22.65
C ALA A 196 51.75 0.99 21.96
N GLY A 197 51.81 1.49 20.73
CA GLY A 197 53.04 1.66 19.95
C GLY A 197 54.10 2.53 20.62
N ILE A 198 53.69 3.62 21.26
CA ILE A 198 54.57 4.52 22.00
C ILE A 198 55.19 3.78 23.20
N ALA A 199 54.38 3.08 23.99
CA ALA A 199 54.86 2.29 25.12
C ALA A 199 55.84 1.18 24.67
N VAL A 200 55.50 0.47 23.59
CA VAL A 200 56.37 -0.54 22.97
C VAL A 200 57.68 0.07 22.47
N ARG A 201 57.65 1.29 21.90
CA ARG A 201 58.87 1.99 21.46
C ARG A 201 59.75 2.38 22.64
N MET A 202 59.16 2.89 23.74
CA MET A 202 59.90 3.20 24.97
C MET A 202 60.57 1.95 25.54
N ALA A 203 59.85 0.83 25.60
CA ALA A 203 60.37 -0.45 26.08
C ALA A 203 61.55 -0.94 25.24
N ALA A 204 61.42 -0.91 23.91
CA ALA A 204 62.49 -1.34 23.01
C ALA A 204 63.73 -0.42 23.10
N TYR A 205 63.53 0.89 23.28
CA TYR A 205 64.65 1.82 23.47
C TYR A 205 65.36 1.60 24.83
N ALA A 206 64.59 1.29 25.87
CA ALA A 206 65.14 0.89 27.18
C ALA A 206 65.95 -0.41 27.07
N THR A 207 65.46 -1.42 26.37
CA THR A 207 66.20 -2.66 26.09
C THR A 207 67.50 -2.39 25.33
N LEU A 208 67.47 -1.49 24.33
CA LEU A 208 68.67 -1.09 23.60
C LEU A 208 69.71 -0.41 24.51
N ASN A 209 69.29 0.49 25.39
CA ASN A 209 70.18 1.15 26.34
C ASN A 209 70.81 0.17 27.33
N VAL A 210 70.03 -0.80 27.83
CA VAL A 210 70.57 -1.87 28.70
C VAL A 210 71.56 -2.74 27.93
N SER A 211 71.26 -3.10 26.68
CA SER A 211 72.17 -3.89 25.84
C SER A 211 73.49 -3.17 25.54
N ARG A 212 73.45 -1.84 25.42
CA ARG A 212 74.65 -1.00 25.21
C ARG A 212 75.40 -0.73 26.52
N GLY A 213 74.74 -0.86 27.67
CA GLY A 213 75.31 -0.58 28.99
C GLY A 213 75.51 0.90 29.32
N ASP A 214 74.90 1.81 28.55
CA ASP A 214 75.07 3.27 28.70
C ASP A 214 73.79 4.05 28.35
N ILE A 215 73.58 5.20 28.99
CA ILE A 215 72.48 6.15 28.74
C ILE A 215 73.09 7.49 28.29
N LYS A 216 72.90 7.83 27.01
CA LYS A 216 73.38 9.10 26.45
C LYS A 216 72.41 10.25 26.75
N PRO A 217 72.86 11.52 26.76
CA PRO A 217 71.96 12.66 26.89
C PRO A 217 70.81 12.68 25.87
N SER A 218 71.06 12.25 24.64
CA SER A 218 70.04 12.10 23.60
C SER A 218 68.95 11.09 23.96
N ASP A 219 69.27 10.09 24.78
CA ASP A 219 68.31 9.08 25.21
C ASP A 219 67.39 9.63 26.28
N LYS A 220 67.90 10.45 27.20
CA LYS A 220 67.09 11.16 28.20
C LYS A 220 66.05 12.04 27.51
N VAL A 221 66.47 12.81 26.49
CA VAL A 221 65.56 13.61 25.64
C VAL A 221 64.52 12.72 24.95
N PHE A 222 64.92 11.57 24.41
CA PHE A 222 63.99 10.63 23.82
C PHE A 222 62.90 10.19 24.82
N TYR A 223 63.26 9.83 26.06
CA TYR A 223 62.27 9.42 27.06
C TYR A 223 61.35 10.56 27.47
N GLU A 224 61.84 11.77 27.68
CA GLU A 224 61.00 12.93 28.04
C GLU A 224 59.97 13.24 26.95
N VAL A 225 60.42 13.32 25.69
CA VAL A 225 59.53 13.57 24.54
C VAL A 225 58.51 12.45 24.36
N THR A 226 58.95 11.20 24.54
CA THR A 226 58.08 10.03 24.32
C THR A 226 57.09 9.84 25.47
N ASP A 227 57.47 10.12 26.71
CA ASP A 227 56.59 10.16 27.89
C ASP A 227 55.51 11.24 27.73
N ALA A 228 55.89 12.45 27.31
CA ALA A 228 54.93 13.53 27.03
C ALA A 228 53.92 13.11 25.94
N ARG A 229 54.39 12.51 24.84
CA ARG A 229 53.53 12.02 23.76
C ARG A 229 52.62 10.87 24.20
N LEU A 230 53.12 9.97 25.05
CA LEU A 230 52.34 8.86 25.60
C LEU A 230 51.17 9.42 26.43
N ASN A 231 51.45 10.37 27.33
CA ASN A 231 50.44 10.99 28.18
C ASN A 231 49.38 11.73 27.37
N ASP A 232 49.76 12.48 26.34
CA ASP A 232 48.82 13.18 25.45
C ASP A 232 47.92 12.21 24.66
N THR A 233 48.53 11.20 24.03
CA THR A 233 47.78 10.22 23.24
C THR A 233 46.86 9.37 24.13
N PHE A 234 47.32 8.98 25.33
CA PHE A 234 46.51 8.26 26.30
C PHE A 234 45.37 9.12 26.86
N GLY A 235 45.61 10.40 27.14
CA GLY A 235 44.56 11.34 27.55
C GLY A 235 43.43 11.43 26.52
N THR A 236 43.76 11.39 25.22
CA THR A 236 42.76 11.32 24.16
C THR A 236 41.95 10.01 24.21
N VAL A 237 42.62 8.86 24.39
CA VAL A 237 41.94 7.56 24.55
C VAL A 237 41.01 7.58 25.77
N GLU A 238 41.48 8.13 26.89
CA GLU A 238 40.70 8.27 28.13
C GLU A 238 39.43 9.10 27.90
N ILE A 239 39.54 10.25 27.25
CA ILE A 239 38.38 11.10 26.94
C ILE A 239 37.40 10.35 26.05
N MET A 240 37.85 9.77 24.94
CA MET A 240 36.96 9.14 23.97
C MET A 240 36.26 7.91 24.54
N LEU A 241 37.00 6.98 25.14
CA LEU A 241 36.38 5.78 25.72
C LEU A 241 35.48 6.12 26.91
N SER A 242 35.80 7.15 27.69
CA SER A 242 34.89 7.64 28.74
C SER A 242 33.56 8.15 28.18
N GLN A 243 33.55 8.79 27.01
CA GLN A 243 32.31 9.20 26.36
C GLN A 243 31.51 8.01 25.84
N ALA A 244 32.18 6.99 25.27
CA ALA A 244 31.51 5.75 24.86
C ALA A 244 30.84 5.04 26.05
N MET A 245 31.56 4.90 27.18
CA MET A 245 31.05 4.29 28.40
C MET A 245 29.87 5.07 29.01
N LYS A 246 29.92 6.41 28.98
CA LYS A 246 28.80 7.27 29.42
C LYS A 246 27.58 7.15 28.52
N ALA A 247 27.78 7.00 27.21
CA ALA A 247 26.70 6.90 26.24
C ALA A 247 26.03 5.52 26.26
N ASN A 248 26.73 4.47 26.69
CA ASN A 248 26.26 3.09 26.64
C ASN A 248 26.79 2.27 27.83
N THR A 249 25.90 1.89 28.75
CA THR A 249 26.24 1.12 29.96
C THR A 249 26.81 -0.27 29.66
N GLU A 250 26.49 -0.86 28.51
CA GLU A 250 27.09 -2.14 28.08
C GLU A 250 28.56 -1.96 27.69
N VAL A 251 28.91 -0.80 27.13
CA VAL A 251 30.31 -0.47 26.83
C VAL A 251 31.10 -0.28 28.13
N GLU A 252 30.51 0.39 29.12
CA GLU A 252 31.10 0.54 30.46
C GLU A 252 31.37 -0.80 31.13
N SER A 253 30.38 -1.71 31.14
CA SER A 253 30.50 -3.02 31.78
C SER A 253 31.65 -3.86 31.16
N ARG A 254 31.87 -3.70 29.85
CA ARG A 254 32.88 -4.47 29.10
C ARG A 254 34.27 -3.88 29.13
N LEU A 255 34.41 -2.55 29.12
CA LEU A 255 35.71 -1.89 28.94
C LEU A 255 36.30 -1.31 30.22
N SER A 256 35.50 -1.00 31.24
CA SER A 256 35.96 -0.30 32.45
C SER A 256 37.16 -0.98 33.12
N LYS A 257 37.14 -2.31 33.25
CA LYS A 257 38.23 -3.09 33.83
C LYS A 257 39.53 -2.97 33.02
N ASN A 258 39.47 -3.23 31.71
CA ASN A 258 40.63 -3.14 30.83
C ASN A 258 41.19 -1.72 30.77
N PHE A 259 40.30 -0.73 30.79
CA PHE A 259 40.66 0.68 30.80
C PHE A 259 41.40 1.07 32.09
N SER A 260 40.90 0.66 33.26
CA SER A 260 41.58 0.88 34.55
C SER A 260 42.95 0.19 34.60
N GLN A 261 43.02 -1.07 34.14
CA GLN A 261 44.28 -1.83 34.12
C GLN A 261 45.34 -1.16 33.24
N LEU A 262 44.97 -0.66 32.07
CA LEU A 262 45.88 0.10 31.22
C LEU A 262 46.33 1.40 31.88
N LYS A 263 45.39 2.13 32.50
CA LYS A 263 45.70 3.38 33.20
C LYS A 263 46.72 3.18 34.32
N ASP A 264 46.52 2.17 35.16
CA ASP A 264 47.39 1.90 36.31
C ASP A 264 48.76 1.38 35.86
N SER A 265 48.78 0.39 34.96
CA SER A 265 50.04 -0.14 34.42
C SER A 265 50.84 0.90 33.62
N SER A 266 50.18 1.84 32.93
CA SER A 266 50.88 2.93 32.23
C SER A 266 51.58 3.89 33.19
N LYS A 267 50.96 4.19 34.34
CA LYS A 267 51.60 5.01 35.39
C LYS A 267 52.82 4.31 35.98
N GLU A 268 52.73 3.01 36.24
CA GLU A 268 53.85 2.22 36.76
C GLU A 268 55.02 2.16 35.76
N PHE A 269 54.73 1.92 34.49
CA PHE A 269 55.75 1.85 33.45
C PHE A 269 56.44 3.19 33.20
N THR A 270 55.69 4.30 33.14
CA THR A 270 56.28 5.64 33.00
C THR A 270 57.13 6.02 34.21
N ALA A 271 56.71 5.67 35.43
CA ALA A 271 57.52 5.85 36.64
C ALA A 271 58.80 5.00 36.60
N PHE A 272 58.73 3.76 36.13
CA PHE A 272 59.89 2.89 35.92
C PHE A 272 60.88 3.49 34.92
N ILE A 273 60.40 3.99 33.77
CA ILE A 273 61.26 4.62 32.76
C ILE A 273 61.92 5.88 33.33
N ARG A 274 61.15 6.74 33.98
CA ARG A 274 61.67 7.97 34.58
C ARG A 274 62.79 7.70 35.59
N LYS A 275 62.56 6.75 36.50
CA LYS A 275 63.53 6.37 37.54
C LYS A 275 64.83 5.81 36.95
N ASN A 276 64.74 4.92 35.97
CA ASN A 276 65.88 4.11 35.54
C ASN A 276 66.57 4.61 34.27
N PHE A 277 65.94 5.48 33.49
CA PHE A 277 66.47 5.93 32.19
C PHE A 277 66.44 7.44 31.97
N THR A 278 65.50 8.17 32.56
CA THR A 278 65.45 9.63 32.45
C THR A 278 66.31 10.29 33.52
N SER A 279 66.11 9.94 34.79
CA SER A 279 66.79 10.55 35.93
C SER A 279 68.10 9.85 36.32
N ALA A 280 68.33 8.62 35.87
CA ALA A 280 69.55 7.88 36.17
C ALA A 280 70.72 8.32 35.27
N ASP A 281 71.93 8.29 35.82
CA ASP A 281 73.17 8.56 35.08
C ASP A 281 73.88 7.29 34.59
N ALA A 282 73.44 6.11 35.06
CA ALA A 282 73.97 4.82 34.65
C ALA A 282 72.87 3.75 34.60
N ILE A 283 73.08 2.70 33.80
CA ILE A 283 72.16 1.56 33.71
C ILE A 283 72.25 0.74 35.00
N GLY A 284 71.19 0.75 35.80
CA GLY A 284 71.05 -0.04 37.03
C GLY A 284 70.07 -1.21 36.93
N VAL A 285 69.50 -1.46 35.74
CA VAL A 285 68.44 -2.47 35.53
C VAL A 285 68.82 -3.48 34.45
N SER A 286 68.33 -4.70 34.60
CA SER A 286 68.51 -5.76 33.61
C SER A 286 67.45 -5.72 32.50
N GLN A 287 67.73 -6.39 31.38
CA GLN A 287 66.75 -6.55 30.29
C GLN A 287 65.47 -7.26 30.78
N GLN A 288 65.61 -8.20 31.73
CA GLN A 288 64.47 -8.89 32.33
C GLN A 288 63.57 -7.93 33.11
N GLN A 289 64.15 -6.98 33.86
CA GLN A 289 63.39 -5.98 34.60
C GLN A 289 62.65 -5.01 33.66
N VAL A 290 63.32 -4.56 32.58
CA VAL A 290 62.68 -3.75 31.53
C VAL A 290 61.53 -4.51 30.88
N GLY A 291 61.76 -5.77 30.52
CA GLY A 291 60.75 -6.65 29.93
C GLY A 291 59.57 -6.89 30.87
N GLN A 292 59.78 -7.05 32.17
CA GLN A 292 58.69 -7.20 33.13
C GLN A 292 57.86 -5.92 33.29
N ALA A 293 58.52 -4.76 33.41
CA ALA A 293 57.84 -3.48 33.59
C ALA A 293 57.01 -3.09 32.35
N SER A 294 57.52 -3.38 31.15
CA SER A 294 56.84 -3.06 29.90
C SER A 294 55.73 -4.05 29.53
N ARG A 295 55.91 -5.35 29.78
CA ARG A 295 54.93 -6.38 29.41
C ARG A 295 53.55 -6.11 29.99
N THR A 296 53.46 -5.80 31.29
CA THR A 296 52.18 -5.52 31.95
C THR A 296 51.38 -4.43 31.23
N THR A 297 52.02 -3.32 30.86
CA THR A 297 51.37 -2.20 30.17
C THR A 297 51.04 -2.52 28.72
N ILE A 298 51.95 -3.20 28.01
CA ILE A 298 51.75 -3.60 26.61
C ILE A 298 50.58 -4.60 26.50
N ASP A 299 50.54 -5.60 27.39
CA ASP A 299 49.47 -6.59 27.44
C ASP A 299 48.13 -5.95 27.81
N ALA A 300 48.11 -5.03 28.79
CA ALA A 300 46.90 -4.27 29.12
C ALA A 300 46.41 -3.42 27.94
N ALA A 301 47.32 -2.81 27.18
CA ALA A 301 46.99 -2.01 26.01
C ALA A 301 46.36 -2.87 24.91
N TRP A 302 46.97 -4.03 24.59
CA TRP A 302 46.41 -4.95 23.61
C TRP A 302 45.11 -5.60 24.07
N ALA A 303 44.98 -5.89 25.36
CA ALA A 303 43.72 -6.37 25.92
C ALA A 303 42.60 -5.34 25.79
N LEU A 304 42.89 -4.04 25.99
CA LEU A 304 41.93 -2.97 25.76
C LEU A 304 41.56 -2.83 24.27
N VAL A 305 42.54 -2.90 23.36
CA VAL A 305 42.28 -2.88 21.91
C VAL A 305 41.34 -4.02 21.52
N GLU A 306 41.61 -5.24 21.98
CA GLU A 306 40.79 -6.40 21.66
C GLU A 306 39.41 -6.36 22.31
N ALA A 307 39.32 -5.90 23.56
CA ALA A 307 38.03 -5.72 24.24
C ALA A 307 37.17 -4.66 23.53
N ASN A 308 37.77 -3.52 23.12
CA ASN A 308 37.10 -2.49 22.33
C ASN A 308 36.63 -3.06 20.98
N ARG A 309 37.52 -3.75 20.25
CA ARG A 309 37.19 -4.39 18.96
C ARG A 309 36.01 -5.36 19.07
N LYS A 310 36.01 -6.25 20.07
CA LYS A 310 34.90 -7.19 20.31
C LYS A 310 33.59 -6.48 20.67
N THR A 311 33.67 -5.50 21.57
CA THR A 311 32.51 -4.70 21.99
C THR A 311 31.91 -3.98 20.79
N MET A 312 32.75 -3.39 19.93
CA MET A 312 32.31 -2.73 18.71
C MET A 312 31.66 -3.72 17.72
N ASP A 313 32.27 -4.88 17.44
CA ASP A 313 31.68 -5.88 16.55
C ASP A 313 30.29 -6.34 17.02
N GLU A 314 30.13 -6.59 18.32
CA GLU A 314 28.85 -7.03 18.88
C GLU A 314 27.76 -5.94 18.77
N LEU A 315 28.10 -4.68 19.06
CA LEU A 315 27.17 -3.56 18.89
C LEU A 315 26.79 -3.35 17.41
N LEU A 316 27.75 -3.49 16.49
CA LEU A 316 27.50 -3.45 15.05
C LEU A 316 26.54 -4.57 14.61
N VAL A 317 26.73 -5.81 15.11
CA VAL A 317 25.81 -6.93 14.83
C VAL A 317 24.38 -6.63 15.33
N GLN A 318 24.25 -6.11 16.55
CA GLN A 318 22.95 -5.74 17.11
C GLN A 318 22.26 -4.64 16.27
N ARG A 319 23.01 -3.64 15.81
CA ARG A 319 22.45 -2.57 14.97
C ARG A 319 22.12 -3.03 13.56
N ALA A 320 22.95 -3.88 12.94
CA ALA A 320 22.67 -4.46 11.63
C ALA A 320 21.40 -5.29 11.65
N SER A 321 21.25 -6.17 12.66
CA SER A 321 20.06 -6.99 12.81
C SER A 321 18.80 -6.16 13.07
N SER A 322 18.88 -5.13 13.92
CA SER A 322 17.77 -4.19 14.16
C SER A 322 17.38 -3.41 12.89
N ALA A 323 18.35 -2.90 12.14
CA ALA A 323 18.11 -2.20 10.88
C ALA A 323 17.50 -3.14 9.81
N ALA A 324 18.02 -4.36 9.67
CA ALA A 324 17.48 -5.36 8.76
C ALA A 324 16.06 -5.79 9.14
N PHE A 325 15.77 -5.96 10.44
CA PHE A 325 14.43 -6.26 10.91
C PHE A 325 13.45 -5.12 10.59
N LYS A 326 13.80 -3.87 10.92
CA LYS A 326 12.97 -2.69 10.58
C LYS A 326 12.72 -2.59 9.07
N ARG A 327 13.76 -2.81 8.25
CA ARG A 327 13.66 -2.80 6.78
C ARG A 327 12.67 -3.85 6.28
N ASN A 328 12.79 -5.09 6.77
CA ASN A 328 11.93 -6.21 6.36
C ASN A 328 10.49 -6.01 6.86
N ALA A 329 10.30 -5.56 8.11
CA ALA A 329 9.00 -5.27 8.68
C ALA A 329 8.29 -4.14 7.93
N LEU A 330 8.99 -3.06 7.60
CA LEU A 330 8.45 -1.96 6.80
C LEU A 330 8.06 -2.44 5.39
N GLY A 331 8.90 -3.24 4.75
CA GLY A 331 8.58 -3.85 3.45
C GLY A 331 7.31 -4.71 3.50
N LEU A 332 7.15 -5.52 4.56
CA LEU A 332 5.96 -6.34 4.77
C LEU A 332 4.71 -5.48 5.02
N VAL A 333 4.80 -4.44 5.87
CA VAL A 333 3.68 -3.53 6.15
C VAL A 333 3.26 -2.76 4.90
N LEU A 334 4.21 -2.25 4.11
CA LEU A 334 3.92 -1.59 2.83
C LEU A 334 3.28 -2.56 1.83
N GLY A 335 3.79 -3.79 1.74
CA GLY A 335 3.24 -4.84 0.87
C GLY A 335 1.80 -5.21 1.24
N LEU A 336 1.53 -5.49 2.53
CA LEU A 336 0.19 -5.79 3.03
C LEU A 336 -0.75 -4.59 2.89
N GLY A 337 -0.28 -3.38 3.18
CA GLY A 337 -1.04 -2.15 3.02
C GLY A 337 -1.45 -1.89 1.57
N LEU A 338 -0.55 -2.17 0.61
CA LEU A 338 -0.84 -2.10 -0.81
C LEU A 338 -1.90 -3.14 -1.22
N MET A 339 -1.75 -4.40 -0.79
CA MET A 339 -2.72 -5.47 -1.09
C MET A 339 -4.10 -5.15 -0.52
N LEU A 340 -4.18 -4.68 0.73
CA LEU A 340 -5.43 -4.29 1.37
C LEU A 340 -6.07 -3.09 0.66
N SER A 341 -5.27 -2.10 0.25
CA SER A 341 -5.76 -0.95 -0.51
C SER A 341 -6.36 -1.36 -1.86
N VAL A 342 -5.69 -2.26 -2.58
CA VAL A 342 -6.19 -2.83 -3.84
C VAL A 342 -7.45 -3.66 -3.61
N TYR A 343 -7.49 -4.48 -2.56
CA TYR A 343 -8.66 -5.28 -2.19
C TYR A 343 -9.88 -4.41 -1.88
N LEU A 344 -9.73 -3.39 -1.02
CA LEU A 344 -10.80 -2.45 -0.68
C LEU A 344 -11.24 -1.63 -1.89
N TYR A 345 -10.30 -1.19 -2.74
CA TYR A 345 -10.62 -0.52 -4.00
C TYR A 345 -11.46 -1.40 -4.93
N MET A 346 -11.07 -2.67 -5.11
CA MET A 346 -11.83 -3.62 -5.93
C MET A 346 -13.22 -3.89 -5.34
N GLY A 347 -13.32 -4.11 -4.03
CA GLY A 347 -14.60 -4.31 -3.35
C GLY A 347 -15.56 -3.12 -3.55
N MET A 348 -15.06 -1.90 -3.36
CA MET A 348 -15.82 -0.68 -3.60
C MET A 348 -16.20 -0.52 -5.07
N TYR A 349 -15.28 -0.80 -6.01
CA TYR A 349 -15.54 -0.73 -7.44
C TYR A 349 -16.67 -1.68 -7.85
N PHE A 350 -16.60 -2.96 -7.44
CA PHE A 350 -17.62 -3.95 -7.78
C PHE A 350 -18.96 -3.64 -7.13
N GLY A 351 -18.97 -3.18 -5.87
CA GLY A 351 -20.20 -2.78 -5.18
C GLY A 351 -20.92 -1.65 -5.90
N ILE A 352 -20.19 -0.59 -6.26
CA ILE A 352 -20.79 0.61 -6.87
C ILE A 352 -21.16 0.38 -8.34
N ALA A 353 -20.33 -0.35 -9.09
CA ALA A 353 -20.65 -0.71 -10.47
C ALA A 353 -21.94 -1.56 -10.54
N GLY A 354 -22.10 -2.53 -9.64
CA GLY A 354 -23.28 -3.38 -9.54
C GLY A 354 -24.54 -2.58 -9.19
N ALA A 355 -24.50 -1.77 -8.12
CA ALA A 355 -25.65 -0.96 -7.69
C ALA A 355 -26.09 0.04 -8.77
N MET A 356 -25.12 0.72 -9.41
CA MET A 356 -25.40 1.64 -10.52
C MET A 356 -26.03 0.95 -11.73
N GLN A 357 -25.64 -0.30 -12.01
CA GLN A 357 -26.23 -1.07 -13.10
C GLN A 357 -27.68 -1.45 -12.80
N GLN A 358 -27.98 -1.86 -11.56
CA GLN A 358 -29.36 -2.17 -11.12
C GLN A 358 -30.26 -0.94 -11.21
N ALA A 359 -29.82 0.22 -10.69
CA ALA A 359 -30.58 1.47 -10.77
C ALA A 359 -30.86 1.88 -12.23
N LYS A 360 -29.87 1.73 -13.12
CA LYS A 360 -30.06 1.97 -14.56
C LYS A 360 -31.06 1.02 -15.21
N GLN A 361 -31.05 -0.26 -14.83
CA GLN A 361 -32.00 -1.25 -15.34
C GLN A 361 -33.41 -0.95 -14.85
N ALA A 362 -33.59 -0.67 -13.55
CA ALA A 362 -34.88 -0.28 -12.98
C ALA A 362 -35.44 0.98 -13.66
N GLY A 363 -34.63 2.03 -13.81
CA GLY A 363 -35.04 3.24 -14.53
C GLY A 363 -35.43 3.00 -15.99
N ARG A 364 -34.73 2.08 -16.69
CA ARG A 364 -35.08 1.68 -18.06
C ARG A 364 -36.39 0.88 -18.13
N ALA A 365 -36.63 -0.02 -17.18
CA ALA A 365 -37.87 -0.79 -17.10
C ALA A 365 -39.07 0.14 -16.89
N ILE A 366 -38.97 1.07 -15.93
CA ILE A 366 -39.98 2.12 -15.71
C ILE A 366 -40.20 2.94 -16.99
N ALA A 367 -39.13 3.39 -17.65
CA ALA A 367 -39.24 4.18 -18.88
C ALA A 367 -39.83 3.40 -20.06
N ALA A 368 -39.68 2.08 -20.10
CA ALA A 368 -40.27 1.19 -21.08
C ALA A 368 -41.73 0.80 -20.77
N GLY A 369 -42.25 1.18 -19.59
CA GLY A 369 -43.59 0.81 -19.14
C GLY A 369 -43.69 -0.60 -18.54
N GLU A 370 -42.56 -1.26 -18.28
CA GLU A 370 -42.49 -2.56 -17.62
C GLU A 370 -42.64 -2.38 -16.09
N LEU A 371 -43.83 -1.99 -15.67
CA LEU A 371 -44.10 -1.62 -14.29
C LEU A 371 -44.27 -2.85 -13.38
N GLY A 372 -43.88 -2.72 -12.11
CA GLY A 372 -43.95 -3.79 -11.11
C GLY A 372 -42.73 -4.73 -11.10
N THR A 373 -41.68 -4.37 -11.83
CA THR A 373 -40.47 -5.21 -12.01
C THR A 373 -39.27 -4.73 -11.18
N VAL A 374 -39.39 -3.58 -10.48
CA VAL A 374 -38.27 -3.00 -9.72
C VAL A 374 -38.00 -3.82 -8.43
N PRO A 375 -36.79 -4.39 -8.26
CA PRO A 375 -36.47 -5.24 -7.12
C PRO A 375 -36.28 -4.46 -5.81
N LEU A 376 -36.26 -5.20 -4.68
CA LEU A 376 -35.86 -4.66 -3.37
C LEU A 376 -34.38 -4.22 -3.40
N PRO A 377 -34.00 -3.16 -2.66
CA PRO A 377 -32.61 -2.81 -2.45
C PRO A 377 -31.80 -3.99 -1.86
N SER A 378 -30.63 -4.27 -2.42
CA SER A 378 -29.71 -5.31 -1.92
C SER A 378 -28.58 -4.76 -1.02
N THR A 379 -28.50 -3.44 -0.83
CA THR A 379 -27.47 -2.74 -0.06
C THR A 379 -28.08 -1.89 1.05
N ARG A 380 -27.24 -1.21 1.85
CA ARG A 380 -27.63 -0.29 2.94
C ARG A 380 -27.00 1.10 2.81
N ASP A 381 -26.45 1.40 1.65
CA ASP A 381 -25.80 2.66 1.30
C ASP A 381 -26.78 3.58 0.55
N GLU A 382 -26.31 4.72 0.07
CA GLU A 382 -27.13 5.71 -0.65
C GLU A 382 -27.78 5.14 -1.93
N PHE A 383 -27.27 4.02 -2.47
CA PHE A 383 -27.90 3.32 -3.59
C PHE A 383 -29.17 2.58 -3.17
N ALA A 384 -29.28 2.17 -1.91
CA ALA A 384 -30.49 1.56 -1.38
C ALA A 384 -31.65 2.55 -1.35
N ASP A 385 -31.38 3.77 -0.91
CA ASP A 385 -32.35 4.86 -0.90
C ASP A 385 -32.82 5.19 -2.32
N LEU A 386 -31.88 5.30 -3.28
CA LEU A 386 -32.22 5.52 -4.69
C LEU A 386 -33.11 4.40 -5.27
N MET A 387 -32.80 3.14 -4.96
CA MET A 387 -33.61 2.01 -5.41
C MET A 387 -35.02 2.02 -4.77
N GLN A 388 -35.11 2.45 -3.51
CA GLN A 388 -36.39 2.61 -2.83
C GLN A 388 -37.24 3.71 -3.48
N ASP A 389 -36.65 4.85 -3.82
CA ASP A 389 -37.33 5.94 -4.54
C ASP A 389 -37.82 5.49 -5.92
N LEU A 390 -36.99 4.77 -6.69
CA LEU A 390 -37.38 4.21 -7.99
C LEU A 390 -38.55 3.24 -7.86
N ARG A 391 -38.56 2.41 -6.82
CA ARG A 391 -39.67 1.49 -6.56
C ARG A 391 -40.95 2.23 -6.19
N GLN A 392 -40.87 3.29 -5.40
CA GLN A 392 -42.03 4.10 -5.06
C GLN A 392 -42.64 4.75 -6.31
N ALA A 393 -41.80 5.22 -7.24
CA ALA A 393 -42.23 5.75 -8.52
C ALA A 393 -42.91 4.67 -9.39
N ASP A 394 -42.32 3.48 -9.48
CA ASP A 394 -42.88 2.33 -10.19
C ASP A 394 -44.29 1.95 -9.68
N GLN A 395 -44.45 1.84 -8.36
CA GLN A 395 -45.74 1.54 -7.72
C GLN A 395 -46.79 2.63 -7.97
N SER A 396 -46.36 3.89 -7.94
CA SER A 396 -47.25 5.04 -8.19
C SER A 396 -47.75 5.05 -9.63
N LEU A 397 -46.87 4.76 -10.60
CA LEU A 397 -47.22 4.65 -12.01
C LEU A 397 -48.16 3.45 -12.27
N MET A 398 -47.93 2.30 -11.62
CA MET A 398 -48.86 1.16 -11.71
C MET A 398 -50.27 1.54 -11.27
N GLY A 399 -50.39 2.26 -10.15
CA GLY A 399 -51.68 2.74 -9.65
C GLY A 399 -52.39 3.66 -10.66
N ILE A 400 -51.65 4.59 -11.27
CA ILE A 400 -52.19 5.49 -12.31
C ILE A 400 -52.68 4.69 -13.52
N ILE A 401 -51.86 3.77 -14.07
CA ILE A 401 -52.22 2.96 -15.24
C ILE A 401 -53.41 2.03 -14.92
N GLY A 402 -53.47 1.45 -13.72
CA GLY A 402 -54.61 0.65 -13.26
C GLY A 402 -55.91 1.46 -13.23
N ASN A 403 -55.87 2.70 -12.73
CA ASN A 403 -57.02 3.60 -12.75
C ASN A 403 -57.47 3.94 -14.18
N VAL A 404 -56.52 4.19 -15.10
CA VAL A 404 -56.82 4.44 -16.52
C VAL A 404 -57.47 3.21 -17.17
N LYS A 405 -56.98 2.00 -16.88
CA LYS A 405 -57.55 0.75 -17.39
C LYS A 405 -58.99 0.56 -16.91
N ASN A 406 -59.24 0.72 -15.60
CA ASN A 406 -60.58 0.58 -15.03
C ASN A 406 -61.56 1.60 -15.62
N ALA A 407 -61.11 2.84 -15.84
CA ALA A 407 -61.90 3.87 -16.50
C ALA A 407 -62.23 3.48 -17.97
N ALA A 408 -61.26 2.93 -18.70
CA ALA A 408 -61.46 2.46 -20.07
C ALA A 408 -62.44 1.26 -20.15
N GLU A 409 -62.33 0.29 -19.23
CA GLU A 409 -63.28 -0.84 -19.13
C GLU A 409 -64.70 -0.37 -18.79
N SER A 410 -64.83 0.63 -17.91
CA SER A 410 -66.12 1.26 -17.58
C SER A 410 -66.72 1.95 -18.80
N ILE A 411 -65.91 2.70 -19.57
CA ILE A 411 -66.34 3.35 -20.82
C ILE A 411 -66.74 2.30 -21.88
N ALA A 412 -65.97 1.22 -22.02
CA ALA A 412 -66.27 0.14 -22.96
C ALA A 412 -67.60 -0.55 -22.61
N THR A 413 -67.83 -0.83 -21.32
CA THR A 413 -69.07 -1.42 -20.82
C THR A 413 -70.26 -0.49 -21.08
N ALA A 414 -70.14 0.79 -20.72
CA ALA A 414 -71.18 1.79 -21.01
C ALA A 414 -71.44 1.93 -22.51
N SER A 415 -70.40 1.85 -23.35
CA SER A 415 -70.54 1.89 -24.81
C SER A 415 -71.28 0.66 -25.37
N ALA A 416 -71.04 -0.53 -24.80
CA ALA A 416 -71.76 -1.75 -25.17
C ALA A 416 -73.24 -1.69 -24.74
N GLU A 417 -73.53 -1.17 -23.55
CA GLU A 417 -74.90 -0.91 -23.08
C GLU A 417 -75.62 0.09 -24.00
N ILE A 418 -74.96 1.18 -24.42
CA ILE A 418 -75.50 2.13 -25.39
C ILE A 418 -75.79 1.45 -26.73
N ALA A 419 -74.88 0.61 -27.23
CA ALA A 419 -75.08 -0.11 -28.49
C ALA A 419 -76.28 -1.07 -28.42
N GLN A 420 -76.43 -1.81 -27.31
CA GLN A 420 -77.57 -2.68 -27.08
C GLN A 420 -78.88 -1.89 -26.97
N GLY A 421 -78.86 -0.75 -26.26
CA GLY A 421 -80.01 0.15 -26.16
C GLY A 421 -80.44 0.72 -27.51
N ASN A 422 -79.48 1.08 -28.37
CA ASN A 422 -79.78 1.52 -29.74
C ASN A 422 -80.38 0.40 -30.60
N ALA A 423 -79.94 -0.84 -30.44
CA ALA A 423 -80.51 -1.98 -31.16
C ALA A 423 -81.96 -2.26 -30.77
N ASP A 424 -82.28 -2.26 -29.46
CA ASP A 424 -83.65 -2.39 -28.96
C ASP A 424 -84.55 -1.25 -29.47
N LEU A 425 -84.05 -0.01 -29.41
CA LEU A 425 -84.76 1.15 -29.94
C LEU A 425 -85.04 1.01 -31.44
N SER A 426 -84.06 0.53 -32.22
CA SER A 426 -84.22 0.26 -33.65
C SER A 426 -85.29 -0.80 -33.89
N GLN A 427 -85.26 -1.91 -33.17
CA GLN A 427 -86.26 -2.98 -33.28
C GLN A 427 -87.67 -2.48 -32.94
N ARG A 428 -87.81 -1.71 -31.85
CA ARG A 428 -89.09 -1.09 -31.47
C ARG A 428 -89.59 -0.12 -32.53
N THR A 429 -88.69 0.63 -33.16
CA THR A 429 -89.01 1.54 -34.26
C THR A 429 -89.51 0.78 -35.49
N GLU A 430 -88.88 -0.34 -35.84
CA GLU A 430 -89.35 -1.24 -36.92
C GLU A 430 -90.72 -1.84 -36.61
N GLN A 431 -90.93 -2.33 -35.38
CA GLN A 431 -92.22 -2.89 -34.95
C GLN A 431 -93.34 -1.84 -34.96
N GLN A 432 -93.03 -0.61 -34.54
CA GLN A 432 -93.96 0.51 -34.59
C GLN A 432 -94.29 0.90 -36.04
N ALA A 433 -93.31 0.89 -36.93
CA ALA A 433 -93.53 1.08 -38.37
C ALA A 433 -94.45 -0.01 -38.95
N GLY A 434 -94.25 -1.28 -38.58
CA GLY A 434 -95.12 -2.39 -38.99
C GLY A 434 -96.56 -2.27 -38.45
N SER A 435 -96.72 -1.80 -37.20
CA SER A 435 -98.04 -1.53 -36.62
C SER A 435 -98.76 -0.37 -37.33
N LEU A 436 -98.01 0.64 -37.77
CA LEU A 436 -98.52 1.72 -38.61
C LEU A 436 -98.95 1.21 -39.98
N GLU A 437 -98.19 0.31 -40.60
CA GLU A 437 -98.56 -0.34 -41.87
C GLU A 437 -99.84 -1.16 -41.75
N GLN A 438 -99.97 -1.98 -40.70
CA GLN A 438 -101.22 -2.69 -40.40
C GLN A 438 -102.40 -1.75 -40.17
N THR A 439 -102.19 -0.63 -39.48
CA THR A 439 -103.22 0.40 -39.27
C THR A 439 -103.64 1.01 -40.62
N ALA A 440 -102.69 1.32 -41.49
CA ALA A 440 -102.98 1.82 -42.83
C ALA A 440 -103.76 0.80 -43.69
N SER A 441 -103.40 -0.49 -43.63
CA SER A 441 -104.12 -1.56 -44.31
C SER A 441 -105.55 -1.75 -43.76
N ALA A 442 -105.72 -1.68 -42.44
CA ALA A 442 -107.03 -1.76 -41.80
C ALA A 442 -107.92 -0.57 -42.22
N MET A 443 -107.35 0.63 -42.34
CA MET A 443 -108.04 1.80 -42.89
C MET A 443 -108.44 1.60 -44.36
N GLY A 444 -107.62 0.89 -45.15
CA GLY A 444 -107.97 0.48 -46.50
C GLY A 444 -109.22 -0.42 -46.55
N SER A 445 -109.25 -1.49 -45.75
CA SER A 445 -110.41 -2.40 -45.65
C SER A 445 -111.66 -1.70 -45.09
N LEU A 446 -111.51 -0.80 -44.11
CA LEU A 446 -112.61 0.02 -43.60
C LEU A 446 -113.20 0.90 -44.71
N THR A 447 -112.35 1.56 -45.49
CA THR A 447 -112.78 2.39 -46.64
C THR A 447 -113.56 1.56 -47.65
N GLN A 448 -113.10 0.33 -47.94
CA GLN A 448 -113.78 -0.59 -48.85
C GLN A 448 -115.15 -1.05 -48.31
N THR A 449 -115.25 -1.28 -46.99
CA THR A 449 -116.50 -1.66 -46.32
C THR A 449 -117.52 -0.51 -46.32
N VAL A 450 -117.05 0.72 -46.12
CA VAL A 450 -117.86 1.94 -46.22
C VAL A 450 -118.38 2.13 -47.65
N GLN A 451 -117.53 1.91 -48.66
CA GLN A 451 -117.93 1.95 -50.07
C GLN A 451 -119.04 0.92 -50.35
N HIS A 452 -118.88 -0.33 -49.89
CA HIS A 452 -119.90 -1.36 -50.02
C HIS A 452 -121.21 -1.00 -49.32
N SER A 453 -121.15 -0.38 -48.14
CA SER A 453 -122.34 0.07 -47.41
C SER A 453 -123.09 1.18 -48.15
N ALA A 454 -122.36 2.09 -48.81
CA ALA A 454 -122.95 3.13 -49.65
C ALA A 454 -123.66 2.53 -50.89
N ASP A 455 -123.07 1.53 -51.53
CA ASP A 455 -123.69 0.84 -52.67
C ASP A 455 -124.92 0.02 -52.25
N ASN A 456 -124.88 -0.66 -51.11
CA ASN A 456 -126.03 -1.36 -50.54
C ASN A 456 -127.19 -0.39 -50.24
N ALA A 457 -126.89 0.80 -49.70
CA ALA A 457 -127.89 1.83 -49.45
C ALA A 457 -128.53 2.34 -50.76
N ARG A 458 -127.75 2.50 -51.84
CA ARG A 458 -128.28 2.82 -53.18
C ARG A 458 -129.19 1.71 -53.71
N GLN A 459 -128.78 0.44 -53.61
CA GLN A 459 -129.61 -0.68 -54.04
C GLN A 459 -130.92 -0.77 -53.24
N ALA A 460 -130.87 -0.58 -51.93
CA ALA A 460 -132.08 -0.56 -51.09
C ALA A 460 -133.04 0.57 -51.51
N THR A 461 -132.51 1.76 -51.81
CA THR A 461 -133.30 2.90 -52.31
C THR A 461 -134.00 2.56 -53.63
N GLN A 462 -133.28 1.91 -54.55
CA GLN A 462 -133.84 1.44 -55.83
C GLN A 462 -134.98 0.44 -55.60
N LEU A 463 -134.77 -0.54 -54.72
CA LEU A 463 -135.75 -1.59 -54.42
C LEU A 463 -137.03 -1.01 -53.81
N SER A 464 -136.90 -0.04 -52.89
CA SER A 464 -138.04 0.67 -52.31
C SER A 464 -138.83 1.47 -53.35
N ALA A 465 -138.17 2.08 -54.34
CA ALA A 465 -138.85 2.77 -55.43
C ALA A 465 -139.69 1.79 -56.28
N THR A 466 -139.13 0.63 -56.62
CA THR A 466 -139.83 -0.43 -57.37
C THR A 466 -141.04 -0.99 -56.60
N ALA A 467 -140.90 -1.20 -55.29
CA ALA A 467 -142.01 -1.67 -54.45
C ALA A 467 -143.17 -0.66 -54.39
N SER A 468 -142.86 0.64 -54.35
CA SER A 468 -143.86 1.72 -54.39
C SER A 468 -144.66 1.72 -55.72
N GLU A 469 -143.98 1.46 -56.84
CA GLU A 469 -144.62 1.35 -58.15
C GLU A 469 -145.59 0.15 -58.26
N VAL A 470 -145.23 -0.99 -57.67
CA VAL A 470 -146.09 -2.19 -57.60
C VAL A 470 -147.34 -1.92 -56.75
N ALA A 471 -147.20 -1.23 -55.62
CA ALA A 471 -148.33 -0.85 -54.78
C ALA A 471 -149.31 0.09 -55.51
N ALA A 472 -148.81 1.02 -56.33
CA ALA A 472 -149.64 1.90 -57.15
C ALA A 472 -150.47 1.12 -58.20
N ARG A 473 -149.86 0.12 -58.87
CA ARG A 473 -150.58 -0.77 -59.79
C ARG A 473 -151.62 -1.65 -59.09
N GLY A 474 -151.32 -2.10 -57.86
CA GLY A 474 -152.27 -2.83 -57.02
C GLY A 474 -153.50 -2.00 -56.65
N GLY A 475 -153.34 -0.70 -56.39
CA GLY A 475 -154.44 0.22 -56.11
C GLY A 475 -155.44 0.36 -57.27
N GLN A 476 -154.95 0.40 -58.52
CA GLN A 476 -155.81 0.40 -59.71
C GLN A 476 -156.63 -0.89 -59.86
N ALA A 477 -156.02 -2.04 -59.62
CA ALA A 477 -156.69 -3.34 -59.71
C ALA A 477 -157.82 -3.49 -58.68
N VAL A 478 -157.63 -3.00 -57.45
CA VAL A 478 -158.68 -2.99 -56.42
C VAL A 478 -159.84 -2.06 -56.81
N GLY A 479 -159.55 -0.90 -57.41
CA GLY A 479 -160.59 0.00 -57.94
C GLY A 479 -161.49 -0.65 -58.99
N GLN A 480 -160.91 -1.50 -59.86
CA GLN A 480 -161.64 -2.20 -60.91
C GLN A 480 -162.58 -3.30 -60.35
N VAL A 481 -162.20 -3.93 -59.24
CA VAL A 481 -163.02 -4.94 -58.55
C VAL A 481 -164.25 -4.30 -57.87
N VAL A 482 -164.09 -3.12 -57.24
CA VAL A 482 -165.22 -2.42 -56.60
C VAL A 482 -166.29 -2.00 -57.61
N SER A 483 -165.87 -1.52 -58.79
CA SER A 483 -166.80 -1.18 -59.88
C SER A 483 -167.59 -2.41 -60.36
N THR A 484 -166.93 -3.56 -60.45
CA THR A 484 -167.57 -4.84 -60.84
C THR A 484 -168.58 -5.31 -59.79
N MET A 485 -168.25 -5.20 -58.51
CA MET A 485 -169.17 -5.53 -57.40
C MET A 485 -170.41 -4.62 -57.38
N THR A 486 -170.28 -3.34 -57.75
CA THR A 486 -171.42 -2.41 -57.84
C THR A 486 -172.35 -2.78 -59.02
N GLY A 487 -171.77 -3.25 -60.13
CA GLY A 487 -172.54 -3.79 -61.27
C GLY A 487 -173.32 -5.06 -60.92
N ILE A 488 -172.74 -5.96 -60.13
CA ILE A 488 -173.43 -7.18 -59.64
C ILE A 488 -174.61 -6.81 -58.74
N GLN A 489 -174.46 -5.83 -57.85
CA GLN A 489 -175.56 -5.41 -56.98
C GLN A 489 -176.75 -4.81 -57.74
N GLN A 490 -176.50 -4.06 -58.83
CA GLN A 490 -177.58 -3.59 -59.71
C GLN A 490 -178.25 -4.72 -60.49
N ALA A 491 -177.50 -5.73 -60.94
CA ALA A 491 -178.07 -6.90 -61.62
C ALA A 491 -178.98 -7.72 -60.69
N SER A 492 -178.60 -7.89 -59.42
CA SER A 492 -179.41 -8.60 -58.41
C SER A 492 -180.70 -7.85 -58.04
N GLN A 493 -180.71 -6.51 -58.04
CA GLN A 493 -181.93 -5.72 -57.83
C GLN A 493 -182.93 -5.89 -59.00
N LYS A 494 -182.42 -5.95 -60.24
CA LYS A 494 -183.23 -6.14 -61.45
C LYS A 494 -183.88 -7.52 -61.55
N ILE A 495 -183.29 -8.54 -60.92
CA ILE A 495 -183.86 -9.89 -60.82
C ILE A 495 -185.03 -9.92 -59.82
N ASN A 496 -184.97 -9.13 -58.75
CA ASN A 496 -186.03 -9.07 -57.73
C ASN A 496 -187.32 -8.42 -58.27
N ASP A 497 -187.22 -7.49 -59.22
CA ASP A 497 -188.38 -6.85 -59.88
C ASP A 497 -189.11 -7.77 -60.89
N ILE A 498 -188.55 -8.92 -61.31
CA ILE A 498 -189.15 -9.83 -62.31
C ILE A 498 -189.99 -10.95 -61.67
N ILE A 499 -189.80 -11.27 -60.38
CA ILE A 499 -190.47 -12.40 -59.69
C ILE A 499 -191.63 -11.92 -58.78
N GLY A 500 -191.89 -10.62 -58.72
CA GLY A 500 -193.03 -10.02 -58.00
C GLY A 500 -194.25 -9.71 -58.87
N VAL A 501 -194.92 -10.73 -59.43
CA VAL A 501 -196.36 -10.74 -59.82
C VAL A 501 -196.91 -12.16 -59.69
#